data_AF-C9LVL7-F1
#
_entry.id   AF-C9LVL7-F1
#
_cell.length_a   1.000
_cell.length_b   1.000
_cell.length_c   1.000
_cell.angle_alpha   90.00
_cell.angle_beta   90.00
_cell.angle_gamma   90.00
#
_symmetry.space_group_name_H-M   'P 1'
#
loop_
_entity.id
_entity.type
_entity.pdbx_description
1 polymer ?
#
loop_
_entity_poly.entity_id
_entity_poly.type
_entity_poly.pdbx_seq_one_letter_code
_entity_poly.pdbx_strand_id
1 'polypeptide(L)'
;MSYEKNTTNCFDLPSEYLKKVEANIWELKLPRTNHQCPRCHNSTDKVHDYRVQTIKATSLVAHTVRYHKRRYVCTSCGKVFPEQAPFLSRYQRMTKTLICQLIVEHGMLSTS
;
A
#
# COMPACT_ATOMS: atom_id res chain seq x y z
N MET A 1 -18.59 10.29 -4.20
CA MET A 1 -17.14 10.03 -4.11
C MET A 1 -16.85 8.81 -4.96
N SER A 2 -16.49 9.00 -6.24
CA SER A 2 -16.23 7.88 -7.15
C SER A 2 -14.93 7.19 -6.75
N TYR A 3 -15.03 5.96 -6.25
CA TYR A 3 -13.89 5.06 -5.99
C TYR A 3 -13.29 4.50 -7.30
N GLU A 4 -13.33 5.29 -8.38
CA GLU A 4 -12.80 4.94 -9.68
C GLU A 4 -11.37 5.45 -9.77
N LYS A 5 -10.42 4.73 -9.17
CA LYS A 5 -8.99 4.77 -9.54
C LYS A 5 -8.21 3.71 -8.75
N ASN A 6 -8.02 2.58 -9.43
CA ASN A 6 -7.07 1.51 -9.14
C ASN A 6 -7.31 0.71 -7.85
N THR A 7 -8.04 -0.40 -8.02
CA THR A 7 -8.52 -1.38 -7.03
C THR A 7 -7.57 -2.58 -6.89
N THR A 8 -6.27 -2.40 -7.10
CA THR A 8 -5.30 -3.50 -7.04
C THR A 8 -5.30 -4.12 -5.65
N ASN A 9 -5.66 -5.42 -5.54
CA ASN A 9 -5.43 -6.17 -4.31
C ASN A 9 -3.92 -6.35 -4.15
N CYS A 10 -3.40 -6.35 -2.92
CA CYS A 10 -1.98 -6.63 -2.72
C CYS A 10 -1.59 -8.05 -3.16
N PHE A 11 -2.54 -8.99 -3.23
CA PHE A 11 -2.32 -10.34 -3.75
C PHE A 11 -2.34 -10.43 -5.29
N ASP A 12 -2.83 -9.40 -5.99
CA ASP A 12 -2.78 -9.33 -7.46
C ASP A 12 -1.42 -8.84 -7.96
N LEU A 13 -0.52 -8.46 -7.05
CA LEU A 13 0.84 -8.08 -7.39
C LEU A 13 1.64 -9.30 -7.89
N PRO A 14 2.66 -9.08 -8.74
CA PRO A 14 3.58 -10.13 -9.14
C PRO A 14 4.09 -10.95 -7.94
N SER A 15 4.07 -12.27 -8.10
CA SER A 15 4.36 -13.21 -7.01
C SER A 15 5.76 -13.02 -6.41
N GLU A 16 6.73 -12.50 -7.17
CA GLU A 16 8.07 -12.20 -6.67
C GLU A 16 8.10 -11.13 -5.57
N TYR A 17 7.06 -10.28 -5.47
CA TYR A 17 6.96 -9.25 -4.43
C TYR A 17 6.43 -9.80 -3.11
N LEU A 18 5.80 -10.98 -3.14
CA LEU A 18 5.10 -11.60 -2.02
C LEU A 18 5.84 -12.86 -1.57
N LYS A 19 6.15 -12.94 -0.29
CA LYS A 19 6.73 -14.14 0.33
C LYS A 19 5.82 -14.64 1.43
N LYS A 20 5.32 -15.87 1.31
CA LYS A 20 4.60 -16.53 2.41
C LYS A 20 5.61 -16.93 3.50
N VAL A 21 5.35 -16.49 4.74
CA VAL A 21 6.22 -16.80 5.90
C VAL A 21 5.54 -17.82 6.80
N GLU A 22 4.26 -17.64 7.06
CA GLU A 22 3.45 -18.54 7.88
C GLU A 22 2.12 -18.84 7.17
N ALA A 23 1.28 -19.70 7.75
CA ALA A 23 -0.01 -20.08 7.18
C ALA A 23 -0.83 -18.87 6.70
N ASN A 24 -0.86 -17.80 7.52
CA ASN A 24 -1.64 -16.60 7.27
C ASN A 24 -0.81 -15.30 7.17
N ILE A 25 0.52 -15.37 7.15
CA ILE A 25 1.39 -14.18 7.13
C ILE A 25 2.21 -14.14 5.84
N TRP A 26 2.13 -13.00 5.17
CA TRP A 26 2.89 -12.69 3.97
C TRP A 26 3.79 -11.48 4.21
N GLU A 27 5.02 -11.52 3.70
CA GLU A 27 5.87 -10.35 3.56
C GLU A 27 5.71 -9.78 2.16
N LEU A 28 5.54 -8.46 2.07
CA LEU A 28 5.43 -7.74 0.80
C LEU A 28 6.56 -6.73 0.67
N LYS A 29 7.30 -6.81 -0.44
CA LYS A 29 8.36 -5.88 -0.83
C LYS A 29 8.17 -5.50 -2.29
N LEU A 30 7.93 -4.22 -2.55
CA LEU A 30 7.87 -3.72 -3.92
C LEU A 30 9.29 -3.64 -4.53
N PRO A 31 9.44 -3.63 -5.87
CA PRO A 31 10.70 -3.31 -6.50
C PRO A 31 11.08 -1.85 -6.21
N ARG A 32 12.38 -1.57 -6.11
CA ARG A 32 12.86 -0.19 -5.93
C ARG A 32 12.72 0.55 -7.25
N THR A 33 12.12 1.73 -7.21
CA THR A 33 11.95 2.60 -8.37
C THR A 33 12.31 4.04 -8.03
N ASN A 34 12.54 4.86 -9.05
CA ASN A 34 12.70 6.31 -8.85
C ASN A 34 11.37 6.92 -8.43
N HIS A 35 11.41 7.81 -7.44
CA HIS A 35 10.25 8.57 -7.02
C HIS A 35 10.46 10.07 -7.18
N GLN A 36 9.38 10.75 -7.54
CA GLN A 36 9.34 12.21 -7.63
C GLN A 36 9.11 12.82 -6.26
N CYS A 37 9.95 13.79 -5.90
CA CYS A 37 9.78 14.52 -4.65
C CYS A 37 8.47 15.33 -4.67
N PRO A 38 7.57 15.17 -3.69
CA PRO A 38 6.31 15.91 -3.65
C PRO A 38 6.47 17.41 -3.34
N ARG A 39 7.70 17.88 -3.05
CA ARG A 39 7.99 19.29 -2.74
C ARG A 39 8.59 20.02 -3.93
N CYS A 40 9.61 19.45 -4.55
CA CYS A 40 10.38 20.11 -5.61
C CYS A 40 10.41 19.33 -6.92
N HIS A 41 9.70 18.19 -7.01
CA HIS A 41 9.58 17.36 -8.20
C HIS A 41 10.90 16.81 -8.77
N ASN A 42 11.98 16.84 -7.98
CA ASN A 42 13.21 16.16 -8.38
C ASN A 42 13.08 14.65 -8.15
N SER A 43 13.62 13.87 -9.08
CA SER A 43 13.66 12.41 -9.01
C SER A 43 14.71 11.96 -7.99
N THR A 44 14.37 10.97 -7.18
CA THR A 44 15.31 10.32 -6.27
C THR A 44 15.01 8.83 -6.12
N ASP A 45 16.06 8.03 -6.04
CA ASP A 45 16.02 6.64 -5.62
C ASP A 45 16.54 6.47 -4.17
N LYS A 46 17.02 7.55 -3.53
CA LYS A 46 17.71 7.51 -2.25
C LYS A 46 16.74 7.17 -1.13
N VAL A 47 16.98 6.03 -0.48
CA VAL A 47 16.20 5.57 0.67
C VAL A 47 16.68 6.30 1.93
N HIS A 48 15.74 6.77 2.73
CA HIS A 48 15.98 7.35 4.05
C HIS A 48 15.95 6.27 5.13
N ASP A 49 14.83 5.55 5.23
CA ASP A 49 14.60 4.46 6.16
C ASP A 49 13.59 3.47 5.58
N TYR A 50 13.49 2.32 6.24
CA TYR A 50 12.46 1.32 5.99
C TYR A 50 11.48 1.30 7.15
N ARG A 51 10.21 1.03 6.86
CA ARG A 51 9.19 0.80 7.88
C ARG A 51 8.37 -0.42 7.53
N VAL A 52 7.93 -1.15 8.55
CA VAL A 52 6.99 -2.25 8.38
C VAL A 52 5.59 -1.74 8.69
N GLN A 53 4.63 -2.09 7.84
CA GLN A 53 3.23 -1.83 8.06
C GLN A 53 2.43 -3.12 7.87
N THR A 54 1.75 -3.52 8.93
CA THR A 54 0.80 -4.63 8.89
C THR A 54 -0.51 -4.14 8.25
N ILE A 55 -0.92 -4.80 7.16
CA ILE A 55 -2.17 -4.52 6.44
C ILE A 55 -3.05 -5.76 6.36
N LYS A 56 -4.37 -5.55 6.36
CA LYS A 56 -5.39 -6.57 6.12
C LYS A 56 -5.76 -6.56 4.64
N ALA A 57 -5.75 -7.73 4.03
CA ALA A 57 -5.95 -7.89 2.60
C ALA A 57 -7.30 -8.54 2.22
N THR A 58 -7.97 -9.18 3.17
CA THR A 58 -9.29 -9.80 2.99
C THR A 58 -10.14 -9.61 4.24
N SER A 59 -11.47 -9.64 4.09
CA SER A 59 -12.46 -9.49 5.16
C SER A 59 -12.65 -10.77 5.96
N LEU A 60 -12.49 -11.93 5.32
CA LEU A 60 -12.94 -13.23 5.86
C LEU A 60 -11.83 -14.03 6.55
N VAL A 61 -10.60 -13.96 6.05
CA VAL A 61 -9.47 -14.73 6.57
C VAL A 61 -8.45 -13.79 7.20
N ALA A 62 -7.82 -14.18 8.31
CA ALA A 62 -6.77 -13.40 8.98
C ALA A 62 -5.45 -13.31 8.18
N HIS A 63 -5.51 -13.26 6.84
CA HIS A 63 -4.35 -13.04 6.01
C HIS A 63 -3.81 -11.64 6.28
N THR A 64 -2.64 -11.64 6.89
CA THR A 64 -1.93 -10.46 7.32
C THR A 64 -0.73 -10.27 6.42
N VAL A 65 -0.65 -9.10 5.78
CA VAL A 65 0.49 -8.75 4.94
C VAL A 65 1.36 -7.75 5.70
N ARG A 66 2.62 -8.10 5.93
CA ARG A 66 3.66 -7.20 6.46
C ARG A 66 4.31 -6.50 5.28
N TYR A 67 3.88 -5.28 5.01
CA TYR A 67 4.43 -4.46 3.94
C TYR A 67 5.69 -3.72 4.41
N HIS A 68 6.82 -4.06 3.81
CA HIS A 68 8.12 -3.40 4.05
C HIS A 68 8.25 -2.19 3.14
N LYS A 69 7.70 -1.06 3.58
CA LYS A 69 7.69 0.19 2.80
C LYS A 69 8.98 0.97 2.98
N ARG A 70 9.43 1.58 1.88
CA ARG A 70 10.52 2.56 1.89
C ARG A 70 10.00 3.97 2.17
N ARG A 71 10.82 4.81 2.79
CA ARG A 71 10.69 6.26 2.69
C ARG A 71 11.91 6.79 1.95
N TYR A 72 11.67 7.63 0.98
CA TYR A 72 12.71 8.25 0.17
C TYR A 72 13.05 9.62 0.73
N VAL A 73 14.30 10.04 0.54
CA VAL A 73 14.76 11.40 0.85
C VAL A 73 15.18 12.09 -0.43
N CYS A 74 14.60 13.24 -0.71
CA CYS A 74 15.00 14.06 -1.84
C CYS A 74 16.43 14.59 -1.62
N THR A 75 17.32 14.34 -2.58
CA THR A 75 18.70 14.81 -2.57
C THR A 75 18.83 16.32 -2.77
N SER A 76 17.82 16.98 -3.36
CA SER A 76 17.84 18.43 -3.63
C SER A 76 17.29 19.27 -2.49
N CYS A 77 16.18 18.85 -1.86
CA CYS A 77 15.48 19.66 -0.84
C CYS A 77 15.39 19.00 0.55
N GLY A 78 15.97 17.81 0.71
CA GLY A 78 15.97 17.05 1.98
C GLY A 78 14.62 16.48 2.40
N LYS A 79 13.55 16.65 1.60
CA LYS A 79 12.21 16.17 1.98
C LYS A 79 12.17 14.65 2.04
N VAL A 80 11.70 14.12 3.17
CA VAL A 80 11.41 12.68 3.33
C VAL A 80 9.94 12.38 3.03
N PHE A 81 9.66 11.38 2.21
CA PHE A 81 8.31 11.01 1.78
C PHE A 81 8.16 9.49 1.56
N PRO A 82 6.95 8.92 1.71
CA PRO A 82 6.75 7.48 1.59
C PRO A 82 6.79 7.00 0.14
N GLU A 83 7.14 5.73 -0.04
CA GLU A 83 6.93 4.99 -1.28
C GLU A 83 5.47 5.02 -1.73
N GLN A 84 5.27 5.11 -3.05
CA GLN A 84 3.95 4.98 -3.65
C GLN A 84 3.54 3.51 -3.71
N ALA A 85 2.42 3.16 -3.06
CA ALA A 85 1.85 1.82 -3.07
C ALA A 85 0.51 1.84 -3.83
N PRO A 86 0.34 1.10 -4.95
CA PRO A 86 -0.89 1.16 -5.74
C PRO A 86 -2.12 0.59 -5.00
N PHE A 87 -1.90 -0.42 -4.16
CA PHE A 87 -2.92 -1.15 -3.39
C PHE A 87 -3.35 -0.48 -2.08
N LEU A 88 -2.62 0.55 -1.62
CA LEU A 88 -2.83 1.16 -0.29
C LEU A 88 -2.83 2.68 -0.36
N SER A 89 -3.92 3.30 0.13
CA SER A 89 -3.95 4.75 0.33
C SER A 89 -3.18 5.16 1.59
N ARG A 90 -2.77 6.43 1.66
CA ARG A 90 -2.03 6.97 2.81
C ARG A 90 -2.77 6.69 4.12
N TYR A 91 -2.04 6.19 5.11
CA TYR A 91 -2.53 5.82 6.45
C TYR A 91 -3.51 4.64 6.54
N GLN A 92 -3.99 4.10 5.42
CA GLN A 92 -4.90 2.96 5.46
C GLN A 92 -4.18 1.69 5.92
N ARG A 93 -4.88 0.86 6.70
CA ARG A 93 -4.41 -0.49 7.10
C ARG A 93 -5.20 -1.61 6.42
N MET A 94 -6.15 -1.26 5.58
CA MET A 94 -6.90 -2.18 4.72
C MET A 94 -6.58 -1.83 3.27
N THR A 95 -6.47 -2.84 2.41
CA THR A 95 -6.33 -2.61 0.97
C THR A 95 -7.53 -1.84 0.45
N LYS A 96 -7.34 -1.05 -0.61
CA LYS A 96 -8.44 -0.30 -1.24
C LYS A 96 -9.59 -1.23 -1.63
N THR A 97 -9.26 -2.40 -2.16
CA THR A 97 -10.21 -3.45 -2.55
C THR A 97 -11.07 -3.91 -1.38
N LEU A 98 -10.47 -4.18 -0.22
CA LEU A 98 -11.19 -4.58 0.99
C LEU A 98 -12.12 -3.46 1.49
N ILE A 99 -11.66 -2.21 1.49
CA ILE A 99 -12.50 -1.07 1.87
C ILE A 99 -13.70 -0.95 0.93
N CYS A 100 -13.49 -1.05 -0.38
CA CYS A 100 -14.56 -1.02 -1.37
C CYS A 100 -15.56 -2.17 -1.17
N GLN A 101 -15.08 -3.40 -0.92
CA GLN A 101 -15.94 -4.55 -0.64
C GLN A 101 -16.83 -4.30 0.58
N LEU A 102 -16.27 -3.85 1.70
CA LEU A 102 -17.04 -3.55 2.91
C LEU A 102 -18.06 -2.43 2.69
N ILE A 103 -17.72 -1.40 1.90
CA ILE A 103 -18.65 -0.33 1.54
C ILE A 103 -19.79 -0.86 0.67
N VAL A 104 -19.53 -1.75 -0.29
CA VAL A 104 -20.60 -2.33 -1.12
C VAL A 104 -21.50 -3.24 -0.27
N GLU A 105 -20.90 -4.06 0.61
CA GLU A 105 -21.62 -4.98 1.48
C GLU A 105 -22.53 -4.26 2.50
N HIS A 106 -22.05 -3.16 3.09
CA HIS A 106 -22.75 -2.48 4.19
C HIS A 106 -23.26 -1.07 3.87
N GLY A 107 -22.85 -0.47 2.75
CA GLY A 107 -23.23 0.88 2.34
C GLY A 107 -24.66 0.99 1.79
N MET A 108 -25.35 -0.14 1.62
CA MET A 108 -26.79 -0.19 1.31
C MET A 108 -27.67 0.13 2.55
N LEU A 109 -27.08 0.37 3.72
CA LEU A 109 -27.83 0.61 4.98
C LEU A 109 -28.12 2.09 5.29
N SER A 110 -27.73 3.04 4.43
CA SER A 110 -27.91 4.48 4.68
C SER A 110 -28.88 5.18 3.72
N THR A 111 -29.60 4.44 2.89
CA THR A 111 -30.70 4.98 2.06
C THR A 111 -32.00 4.27 2.46
N SER A 112 -32.57 4.69 3.58
CA SER A 112 -33.92 4.35 4.03
C SER A 112 -34.53 5.57 4.69
#